data_AF-A0A9E0LZM1-F1
#
_entry.id   AF-A0A9E0LZM1-F1
#
_cell.length_a   1.000
_cell.length_b   1.000
_cell.length_c   1.000
_cell.angle_alpha   90.00
_cell.angle_beta   90.00
_cell.angle_gamma   90.00
#
_symmetry.space_group_name_H-M   'P 1'
#
loop_
_entity.id
_entity.type
_entity.pdbx_description
1 polymer ?
#
loop_
_entity_poly.entity_id
_entity_poly.type
_entity_poly.pdbx_seq_one_letter_code
_entity_poly.pdbx_strand_id
1 'polypeptide(L)'
;MLWTLYFVQGLPFGFQATALPVYLRSAGMTLEGVGLATALALPWSLKPLWAPLIDRYGNARFGRRKSWILPLQALLAVTCFAAAKVPPSEGLAPILWLVLTMNLLAATMDIAVDGFAVDVLSTRELGHGNVAQVVGYKAGMLTGGGLLVWASGTIGWSGLFVSMAGLAARSLLVTLSWDENAVVARRAVSERGEPGEPG
;
A
#
# COMPACT_ATOMS: atom_id res chain seq x y z
N MET A 1 -4.17 -3.47 -12.59
CA MET A 1 -3.06 -4.24 -11.98
C MET A 1 -2.19 -3.34 -11.11
N LEU A 2 -1.26 -2.55 -11.67
CA LEU A 2 -0.47 -1.57 -10.91
C LEU A 2 -1.37 -0.64 -10.07
N TRP A 3 -2.39 -0.06 -10.70
CA TRP A 3 -3.38 0.79 -10.02
C TRP A 3 -3.96 0.14 -8.75
N THR A 4 -4.27 -1.16 -8.80
CA THR A 4 -4.88 -1.90 -7.67
C THR A 4 -3.90 -2.10 -6.53
N LEU A 5 -2.61 -2.26 -6.82
CA LEU A 5 -1.57 -2.37 -5.81
C LEU A 5 -1.35 -1.02 -5.11
N TYR A 6 -1.24 0.07 -5.88
CA TYR A 6 -1.13 1.41 -5.32
C TYR A 6 -2.39 1.83 -4.55
N PHE A 7 -3.57 1.41 -5.00
CA PHE A 7 -4.82 1.61 -4.27
C PHE A 7 -4.77 1.02 -2.86
N VAL A 8 -4.30 -0.21 -2.71
CA VAL A 8 -4.22 -0.87 -1.39
C VAL A 8 -3.23 -0.16 -0.46
N GLN A 9 -2.12 0.36 -0.98
CA GLN A 9 -1.15 1.13 -0.20
C GLN A 9 -1.73 2.44 0.32
N GLY A 10 -2.61 3.07 -0.46
CA GLY A 10 -3.26 4.34 -0.10
C GLY A 10 -4.29 4.20 1.03
N LEU A 11 -4.89 3.02 1.22
CA LEU A 11 -5.92 2.79 2.26
C LEU A 11 -5.44 3.16 3.69
N PRO A 12 -4.35 2.55 4.23
CA PRO A 12 -3.89 2.87 5.58
C PRO A 12 -3.37 4.30 5.71
N PHE A 13 -2.72 4.82 4.67
CA PHE A 13 -2.23 6.20 4.68
C PHE A 13 -3.40 7.20 4.71
N GLY A 14 -4.46 6.95 3.95
CA GLY A 14 -5.69 7.74 3.99
C GLY A 14 -6.30 7.79 5.37
N PHE A 15 -6.46 6.62 6.01
CA PHE A 15 -6.95 6.52 7.39
C PHE A 15 -6.07 7.34 8.36
N GLN A 16 -4.74 7.18 8.28
CA GLN A 16 -3.82 7.93 9.12
C GLN A 16 -3.95 9.45 8.91
N ALA A 17 -4.02 9.90 7.66
CA ALA A 17 -3.99 11.33 7.34
C ALA A 17 -5.29 12.06 7.76
N THR A 18 -6.40 11.34 7.91
CA THR A 18 -7.73 11.94 8.06
C THR A 18 -8.41 11.52 9.37
N ALA A 19 -8.58 10.22 9.59
CA ALA A 19 -9.36 9.67 10.68
C ALA A 19 -8.57 9.65 11.99
N LEU A 20 -7.31 9.19 11.94
CA LEU A 20 -6.51 9.00 13.14
C LEU A 20 -6.38 10.28 14.00
N PRO A 21 -6.12 11.49 13.45
CA PRO A 21 -6.08 12.72 14.23
C PRO A 21 -7.40 12.98 14.97
N VAL A 22 -8.54 12.70 14.35
CA VAL A 22 -9.86 12.87 14.95
C VAL A 22 -10.05 11.90 16.12
N TYR A 23 -9.68 10.62 15.92
CA TYR A 23 -9.75 9.62 16.99
C TYR A 23 -8.84 9.97 18.16
N LEU A 24 -7.58 10.33 17.90
CA LEU A 24 -6.64 10.74 18.94
C LEU A 24 -7.15 11.95 19.72
N ARG A 25 -7.75 12.94 19.03
CA ARG A 25 -8.37 14.09 19.70
C ARG A 25 -9.57 13.74 20.54
N SER A 26 -10.48 12.90 20.03
CA SER A 26 -11.64 12.44 20.79
C SER A 26 -11.24 11.64 22.04
N ALA A 27 -10.09 10.97 22.01
CA ALA A 27 -9.52 10.25 23.13
C ALA A 27 -8.72 11.15 24.12
N GLY A 28 -8.78 12.48 23.95
CA GLY A 28 -8.15 13.44 24.86
C GLY A 28 -6.67 13.74 24.59
N MET A 29 -6.10 13.29 23.47
CA MET A 29 -4.71 13.59 23.13
C MET A 29 -4.50 15.09 22.87
N THR A 30 -3.36 15.62 23.33
CA THR A 30 -2.95 17.01 23.11
C THR A 30 -2.69 17.30 21.63
N LEU A 31 -2.67 18.58 21.24
CA LEU A 31 -2.36 18.96 19.84
C LEU A 31 -0.97 18.50 19.45
N GLU A 32 -0.03 18.65 20.38
CA GLU A 32 1.33 18.18 20.25
C GLU A 32 1.39 16.67 20.02
N GLY A 33 0.67 15.88 20.82
CA GLY A 33 0.60 14.42 20.63
C GLY A 33 0.04 14.01 19.27
N VAL A 34 -0.98 14.71 18.78
CA VAL A 34 -1.51 14.50 17.42
C VAL A 34 -0.51 14.90 16.35
N GLY A 35 0.23 16.00 16.57
CA GLY A 35 1.35 16.40 15.71
C GLY A 35 2.42 15.33 15.65
N LEU A 36 2.83 14.77 16.79
CA LEU A 36 3.78 13.66 16.88
C LEU A 36 3.28 12.39 16.19
N ALA A 37 1.97 12.14 16.16
CA ALA A 37 1.40 11.00 15.43
C ALA A 37 1.61 11.08 13.91
N THR A 38 1.93 12.25 13.35
CA THR A 38 2.36 12.34 11.93
C THR A 38 3.66 11.58 11.66
N ALA A 39 4.50 11.38 12.69
CA ALA A 39 5.72 10.58 12.61
C ALA A 39 5.44 9.10 12.29
N LEU A 40 4.19 8.62 12.41
CA LEU A 40 3.83 7.28 11.94
C LEU A 40 4.00 7.11 10.43
N ALA A 41 4.07 8.21 9.66
CA ALA A 41 4.40 8.19 8.23
C ALA A 41 5.93 8.16 7.96
N LEU A 42 6.79 8.17 8.99
CA LEU A 42 8.25 8.09 8.81
C LEU A 42 8.71 6.96 7.88
N PRO A 43 8.09 5.76 7.86
CA PRO A 43 8.50 4.73 6.93
C PRO A 43 8.49 5.17 5.45
N TRP A 44 7.58 6.05 5.04
CA TRP A 44 7.54 6.58 3.67
C TRP A 44 8.77 7.43 3.33
N SER A 45 9.27 8.21 4.28
CA SER A 45 10.47 9.04 4.10
C SER A 45 11.75 8.22 4.23
N LEU A 46 11.74 7.19 5.09
CA LEU A 46 12.92 6.37 5.39
C LEU A 46 13.07 5.17 4.46
N LYS A 47 12.05 4.84 3.64
CA LYS A 47 12.08 3.70 2.71
C LYS A 47 13.34 3.61 1.83
N PRO A 48 14.00 4.71 1.40
CA PRO A 48 15.24 4.61 0.64
C PRO A 48 16.37 3.88 1.38
N LEU A 49 16.36 3.85 2.72
CA LEU A 49 17.38 3.17 3.52
C LEU A 49 17.37 1.64 3.34
N TRP A 50 16.20 1.04 3.08
CA TRP A 50 16.08 -0.40 2.86
C TRP A 50 15.65 -0.78 1.44
N ALA A 51 15.32 0.19 0.58
CA ALA A 51 14.97 -0.08 -0.81
C ALA A 51 16.01 -0.95 -1.57
N PRO A 52 17.33 -0.72 -1.43
CA PRO A 52 18.33 -1.57 -2.10
C PRO A 52 18.27 -3.05 -1.69
N LEU A 53 17.80 -3.34 -0.47
CA LEU A 53 17.59 -4.71 -0.01
C LEU A 53 16.45 -5.38 -0.78
N ILE A 54 15.33 -4.67 -0.91
CA ILE A 54 14.14 -5.15 -1.62
C ILE A 54 14.43 -5.32 -3.12
N ASP A 55 15.27 -4.45 -3.70
CA ASP A 55 15.68 -4.55 -5.09
C ASP A 55 16.65 -5.70 -5.36
N ARG A 56 17.56 -5.97 -4.41
CA ARG A 56 18.59 -6.99 -4.56
C ARG A 56 18.08 -8.40 -4.31
N TYR A 57 17.24 -8.58 -3.29
CA TYR A 57 16.76 -9.89 -2.87
C TYR A 57 15.39 -10.17 -3.45
N GLY A 58 15.11 -11.42 -3.83
CA GLY A 58 13.81 -11.84 -4.33
C GLY A 58 13.90 -13.22 -4.99
N ASN A 59 12.77 -13.90 -5.12
CA ASN A 59 12.73 -15.24 -5.69
C ASN A 59 12.49 -15.20 -7.21
N ALA A 60 13.54 -15.40 -8.00
CA ALA A 60 13.44 -15.41 -9.46
C ALA A 60 12.45 -16.45 -10.03
N ARG A 61 12.27 -17.60 -9.35
CA ARG A 61 11.34 -18.65 -9.82
C ARG A 61 9.88 -18.23 -9.70
N PHE A 62 9.53 -17.46 -8.68
CA PHE A 62 8.16 -17.00 -8.42
C PHE A 62 7.87 -15.60 -8.97
N GLY A 63 8.90 -14.88 -9.37
CA GLY A 63 8.86 -13.45 -9.66
C GLY A 63 9.56 -12.67 -8.56
N ARG A 64 10.58 -11.89 -8.95
CA ARG A 64 11.45 -11.16 -8.00
C ARG A 64 10.62 -10.20 -7.16
N ARG A 65 9.72 -9.44 -7.79
CA ARG A 65 8.91 -8.40 -7.13
C ARG A 65 7.70 -8.99 -6.42
N LYS A 66 7.00 -9.94 -7.05
CA LYS A 66 5.85 -10.67 -6.52
C LYS A 66 6.19 -11.40 -5.23
N SER A 67 7.42 -11.91 -5.10
CA SER A 67 7.91 -12.54 -3.87
C SER A 67 7.97 -11.60 -2.66
N TRP A 68 7.99 -10.29 -2.87
CA TRP A 68 7.84 -9.27 -1.82
C TRP A 68 6.42 -8.75 -1.70
N ILE A 69 5.77 -8.42 -2.83
CA ILE A 69 4.43 -7.82 -2.84
C ILE A 69 3.43 -8.73 -2.13
N LEU A 70 3.45 -10.03 -2.42
CA LEU A 70 2.48 -10.98 -1.92
C LEU A 70 2.50 -11.15 -0.39
N PRO A 71 3.64 -11.43 0.27
CA PRO A 71 3.68 -11.51 1.74
C PRO A 71 3.40 -10.15 2.40
N LEU A 72 3.91 -9.04 1.87
CA LEU A 72 3.65 -7.71 2.44
C LEU A 72 2.16 -7.34 2.39
N GLN A 73 1.50 -7.67 1.29
CA GLN A 73 0.07 -7.45 1.12
C GLN A 73 -0.77 -8.34 2.03
N ALA A 74 -0.39 -9.61 2.20
CA ALA A 74 -1.04 -10.53 3.13
C ALA A 74 -0.87 -10.03 4.59
N LEU A 75 0.34 -9.61 4.96
CA LEU A 75 0.61 -9.03 6.27
C LEU A 75 -0.21 -7.76 6.49
N LEU A 76 -0.32 -6.88 5.48
CA LEU A 76 -1.13 -5.67 5.58
C LEU A 76 -2.61 -6.01 5.82
N ALA A 77 -3.17 -7.00 5.12
CA ALA A 77 -4.54 -7.45 5.34
C ALA A 77 -4.73 -7.99 6.78
N VAL A 78 -3.77 -8.77 7.28
CA VAL A 78 -3.77 -9.28 8.66
C VAL A 78 -3.67 -8.14 9.67
N THR A 79 -2.80 -7.15 9.47
CA THR A 79 -2.67 -5.97 10.35
C THR A 79 -3.95 -5.15 10.36
N CYS A 80 -4.60 -4.95 9.21
CA CYS A 80 -5.92 -4.32 9.15
C CYS A 80 -6.96 -5.13 9.94
N PHE A 81 -7.01 -6.45 9.76
CA PHE A 81 -7.94 -7.29 10.50
C PHE A 81 -7.68 -7.26 12.02
N ALA A 82 -6.41 -7.25 12.44
CA ALA A 82 -6.03 -7.08 13.83
C ALA A 82 -6.49 -5.73 14.40
N ALA A 83 -6.34 -4.64 13.64
CA ALA A 83 -6.84 -3.32 14.04
C ALA A 83 -8.35 -3.27 14.24
N ALA A 84 -9.11 -4.09 13.50
CA ALA A 84 -10.55 -4.22 13.70
C ALA A 84 -10.94 -4.77 15.09
N LYS A 85 -10.00 -5.42 15.79
CA LYS A 85 -10.19 -5.99 17.13
C LYS A 85 -9.71 -5.07 18.25
N VAL A 86 -9.07 -3.95 17.92
CA VAL A 86 -8.45 -3.03 18.88
C VAL A 86 -9.15 -1.67 18.78
N PRO A 87 -10.30 -1.48 19.44
CA PRO A 87 -11.00 -0.21 19.43
C PRO A 87 -10.21 0.86 20.22
N PRO A 88 -10.42 2.16 19.93
CA PRO A 88 -9.76 3.27 20.64
C PRO A 88 -9.94 3.26 22.17
N SER A 89 -10.99 2.61 22.67
CA SER A 89 -11.26 2.46 24.11
C SER A 89 -10.24 1.58 24.85
N GLU A 90 -9.51 0.71 24.15
CA GLU A 90 -8.47 -0.14 24.75
C GLU A 90 -7.11 0.58 24.92
N GLY A 91 -7.07 1.86 24.54
CA GLY A 91 -5.88 2.70 24.61
C GLY A 91 -5.28 2.99 23.25
N LEU A 92 -4.49 4.07 23.20
CA LEU A 92 -3.98 4.60 21.93
C LEU A 92 -2.71 3.89 21.46
N ALA A 93 -1.88 3.39 22.37
CA ALA A 93 -0.59 2.79 22.02
C ALA A 93 -0.71 1.59 21.05
N PRO A 94 -1.62 0.62 21.25
CA PRO A 94 -1.82 -0.48 20.28
C PRO A 94 -2.20 0.01 18.88
N ILE A 95 -3.05 1.03 18.78
CA ILE A 95 -3.47 1.61 17.50
C ILE A 95 -2.30 2.31 16.80
N LEU A 96 -1.52 3.08 17.54
CA LEU A 96 -0.32 3.75 16.99
C LEU A 96 0.66 2.73 16.42
N TRP A 97 0.89 1.62 17.13
CA TRP A 97 1.73 0.53 16.63
C TRP A 97 1.17 -0.12 15.37
N LEU A 98 -0.13 -0.42 15.34
CA LEU A 98 -0.77 -1.01 14.16
C LEU A 98 -0.70 -0.07 12.95
N VAL A 99 -0.93 1.24 13.14
CA VAL A 99 -0.81 2.23 12.07
C VAL A 99 0.65 2.32 11.60
N LEU A 100 1.63 2.35 12.50
CA LEU A 100 3.05 2.32 12.12
C LEU A 100 3.39 1.08 11.30
N THR A 101 2.92 -0.10 11.72
CA THR A 101 3.10 -1.36 10.99
C THR A 101 2.45 -1.29 9.61
N MET A 102 1.22 -0.76 9.49
CA MET A 102 0.58 -0.57 8.19
C MET A 102 1.39 0.32 7.25
N ASN A 103 1.95 1.43 7.76
CA ASN A 103 2.80 2.32 6.96
C ASN A 103 4.11 1.66 6.57
N LEU A 104 4.75 0.92 7.46
CA LEU A 104 5.96 0.18 7.15
C LEU A 104 5.73 -0.86 6.04
N LEU A 105 4.65 -1.63 6.15
CA LEU A 105 4.27 -2.62 5.15
C LEU A 105 3.91 -1.96 3.82
N ALA A 106 3.11 -0.89 3.84
CA ALA A 106 2.70 -0.16 2.65
C ALA A 106 3.91 0.49 1.93
N ALA A 107 4.80 1.16 2.67
CA ALA A 107 6.00 1.78 2.11
C ALA A 107 7.00 0.76 1.56
N THR A 108 7.14 -0.40 2.21
CA THR A 108 7.99 -1.49 1.72
C THR A 108 7.39 -2.14 0.47
N MET A 109 6.06 -2.30 0.44
CA MET A 109 5.36 -2.81 -0.73
C MET A 109 5.46 -1.84 -1.90
N ASP A 110 5.39 -0.53 -1.64
CA ASP A 110 5.54 0.53 -2.64
C ASP A 110 6.89 0.43 -3.36
N ILE A 111 8.01 0.19 -2.64
CA ILE A 111 9.31 -0.09 -3.28
C ILE A 111 9.21 -1.25 -4.26
N ALA A 112 8.61 -2.37 -3.84
CA ALA A 112 8.51 -3.56 -4.68
C ALA A 112 7.60 -3.34 -5.90
N VAL A 113 6.52 -2.56 -5.75
CA VAL A 113 5.59 -2.22 -6.83
C VAL A 113 6.19 -1.22 -7.81
N ASP A 114 6.92 -0.20 -7.32
CA ASP A 114 7.64 0.75 -8.16
C ASP A 114 8.71 0.03 -9.00
N GLY A 115 9.48 -0.86 -8.37
CA GLY A 115 10.45 -1.69 -9.08
C GLY A 115 9.78 -2.61 -10.12
N PHE A 116 8.61 -3.16 -9.81
CA PHE A 116 7.83 -3.95 -10.75
C PHE A 116 7.28 -3.11 -11.91
N ALA A 117 6.80 -1.88 -11.65
CA ALA A 117 6.33 -0.97 -12.68
C ALA A 117 7.44 -0.66 -13.70
N VAL A 118 8.66 -0.41 -13.23
CA VAL A 118 9.83 -0.22 -14.11
C VAL A 118 10.17 -1.48 -14.89
N ASP A 119 10.04 -2.66 -14.28
CA ASP A 119 10.37 -3.93 -14.94
C ASP A 119 9.38 -4.26 -16.11
N VAL A 120 8.12 -3.77 -16.04
CA VAL A 120 7.04 -4.13 -16.99
C VAL A 120 6.61 -3.02 -17.95
N LEU A 121 6.94 -1.76 -17.70
CA LEU A 121 6.55 -0.63 -18.53
C LEU A 121 7.68 -0.22 -19.48
N SER A 122 7.34 0.07 -20.74
CA SER A 122 8.24 0.73 -21.67
C SER A 122 8.41 2.22 -21.33
N THR A 123 9.45 2.88 -21.87
CA THR A 123 9.69 4.31 -21.66
C THR A 123 8.50 5.18 -22.05
N ARG A 124 7.74 4.80 -23.09
CA ARG A 124 6.52 5.50 -23.53
C ARG A 124 5.35 5.30 -22.58
N GLU A 125 5.32 4.19 -21.85
CA GLU A 125 4.24 3.84 -20.91
C GLU A 125 4.50 4.31 -19.47
N LEU A 126 5.74 4.73 -19.14
CA LEU A 126 6.08 5.23 -17.80
C LEU A 126 5.15 6.38 -17.35
N GLY A 127 4.73 7.25 -18.27
CA GLY A 127 3.76 8.31 -17.99
C GLY A 127 2.41 7.74 -17.52
N HIS A 128 1.88 6.74 -18.21
CA HIS A 128 0.64 6.05 -17.82
C HIS A 128 0.81 5.27 -16.52
N GLY A 129 1.98 4.67 -16.29
CA GLY A 129 2.35 4.02 -15.02
C GLY A 129 2.27 4.98 -13.84
N ASN A 130 2.87 6.16 -13.97
CA ASN A 130 2.83 7.19 -12.94
C ASN A 130 1.39 7.70 -12.68
N VAL A 131 0.57 7.85 -13.73
CA VAL A 131 -0.86 8.17 -13.56
C VAL A 131 -1.57 7.07 -12.77
N ALA A 132 -1.35 5.81 -13.11
CA ALA A 132 -1.92 4.67 -12.40
C ALA A 132 -1.48 4.64 -10.92
N GLN A 133 -0.23 5.00 -10.64
CA GLN A 133 0.30 5.15 -9.28
C GLN A 133 -0.40 6.24 -8.50
N VAL A 134 -0.36 7.48 -8.99
CA VAL A 134 -0.91 8.64 -8.28
C VAL A 134 -2.41 8.51 -8.09
N VAL A 135 -3.15 8.14 -9.15
CA VAL A 135 -4.61 8.00 -9.08
C VAL A 135 -5.00 6.81 -8.21
N GLY A 136 -4.30 5.67 -8.34
CA GLY A 136 -4.54 4.50 -7.50
C GLY A 136 -4.34 4.82 -6.03
N TYR A 137 -3.18 5.38 -5.68
CA TYR A 137 -2.85 5.76 -4.32
C TYR A 137 -3.84 6.77 -3.73
N LYS A 138 -4.19 7.84 -4.46
CA LYS A 138 -5.18 8.83 -4.00
C LYS A 138 -6.58 8.25 -3.87
N ALA A 139 -7.01 7.38 -4.79
CA ALA A 139 -8.28 6.68 -4.66
C ALA A 139 -8.31 5.78 -3.42
N GLY A 140 -7.19 5.11 -3.12
CA GLY A 140 -6.99 4.38 -1.87
C GLY A 140 -7.13 5.28 -0.65
N MET A 141 -6.46 6.44 -0.65
CA MET A 141 -6.54 7.41 0.44
C MET A 141 -7.96 7.91 0.67
N LEU A 142 -8.68 8.28 -0.40
CA LEU A 142 -10.07 8.73 -0.33
C LEU A 142 -11.00 7.61 0.15
N THR A 143 -10.70 6.36 -0.20
CA THR A 143 -11.48 5.22 0.26
C THR A 143 -11.23 4.97 1.75
N GLY A 144 -9.98 4.82 2.16
CA GLY A 144 -9.61 4.49 3.54
C GLY A 144 -9.83 5.63 4.54
N GLY A 145 -9.60 6.87 4.11
CA GLY A 145 -9.73 8.08 4.94
C GLY A 145 -11.02 8.88 4.78
N GLY A 146 -11.75 8.66 3.68
CA GLY A 146 -13.01 9.34 3.41
C GLY A 146 -14.19 8.38 3.52
N LEU A 147 -14.34 7.50 2.53
CA LEU A 147 -15.51 6.63 2.39
C LEU A 147 -15.69 5.69 3.58
N LEU A 148 -14.63 4.96 3.97
CA LEU A 148 -14.70 3.99 5.07
C LEU A 148 -14.81 4.68 6.44
N VAL A 149 -14.25 5.88 6.58
CA VAL A 149 -14.41 6.70 7.80
C VAL A 149 -15.85 7.18 7.93
N TRP A 150 -16.44 7.70 6.86
CA TRP A 150 -17.86 8.05 6.83
C TRP A 150 -18.74 6.84 7.13
N ALA A 151 -18.48 5.71 6.47
CA ALA A 151 -19.23 4.46 6.69
C ALA A 151 -19.08 3.95 8.13
N SER A 152 -17.95 4.21 8.80
CA SER A 152 -17.70 3.80 10.19
C SER A 152 -18.70 4.39 11.19
N GLY A 153 -19.41 5.47 10.85
CA GLY A 153 -20.56 5.94 11.63
C GLY A 153 -21.70 4.91 11.74
N THR A 154 -21.78 3.95 10.80
CA THR A 154 -22.78 2.88 10.77
C THR A 154 -22.18 1.50 11.06
N ILE A 155 -21.03 1.18 10.46
CA ILE A 155 -20.37 -0.14 10.62
C ILE A 155 -19.37 -0.19 11.78
N GLY A 156 -19.14 0.95 12.44
CA GLY A 156 -18.20 1.09 13.55
C GLY A 156 -16.73 0.97 13.15
N TRP A 157 -15.86 1.03 14.16
CA TRP A 157 -14.42 0.85 14.04
C TRP A 157 -14.04 -0.50 13.42
N SER A 158 -14.67 -1.57 13.92
CA SER A 158 -14.39 -2.92 13.43
C SER A 158 -14.75 -3.07 11.95
N GLY A 159 -15.90 -2.54 11.53
CA GLY A 159 -16.32 -2.56 10.13
C GLY A 159 -15.39 -1.81 9.19
N LEU A 160 -14.86 -0.65 9.61
CA LEU A 160 -13.86 0.11 8.84
C LEU A 160 -12.64 -0.76 8.52
N PHE A 161 -12.03 -1.35 9.55
CA PHE A 161 -10.80 -2.11 9.40
C PHE A 161 -11.00 -3.49 8.76
N VAL A 162 -12.14 -4.16 9.00
CA VAL A 162 -12.53 -5.36 8.25
C VAL A 162 -12.71 -5.04 6.77
N SER A 163 -13.30 -3.89 6.42
CA SER A 163 -13.44 -3.47 5.02
C SER A 163 -12.08 -3.21 4.37
N MET A 164 -11.16 -2.53 5.06
CA MET A 164 -9.79 -2.34 4.59
C MET A 164 -9.07 -3.69 4.38
N ALA A 165 -9.19 -4.61 5.36
CA ALA A 165 -8.62 -5.95 5.25
C ALA A 165 -9.21 -6.72 4.06
N GLY A 166 -10.52 -6.64 3.85
CA GLY A 166 -11.22 -7.25 2.72
C GLY A 166 -10.76 -6.71 1.37
N LEU A 167 -10.55 -5.39 1.24
CA LEU A 167 -10.00 -4.77 0.04
C LEU A 167 -8.55 -5.21 -0.23
N ALA A 168 -7.72 -5.24 0.81
CA ALA A 168 -6.34 -5.72 0.71
C ALA A 168 -6.29 -7.21 0.31
N ALA A 169 -7.14 -8.06 0.89
CA ALA A 169 -7.27 -9.47 0.56
C ALA A 169 -7.84 -9.70 -0.85
N ARG A 170 -8.81 -8.90 -1.30
CA ARG A 170 -9.33 -8.95 -2.68
C ARG A 170 -8.22 -8.66 -3.68
N SER A 171 -7.41 -7.65 -3.42
CA SER A 171 -6.25 -7.34 -4.24
C SER A 171 -5.19 -8.45 -4.17
N LEU A 172 -5.06 -9.16 -3.04
CA LEU A 172 -4.12 -10.28 -2.91
C LEU A 172 -4.48 -11.43 -3.86
N LEU A 173 -5.77 -11.68 -4.08
CA LEU A 173 -6.24 -12.65 -5.07
C LEU A 173 -5.85 -12.24 -6.50
N VAL A 174 -5.91 -10.94 -6.82
CA VAL A 174 -5.42 -10.41 -8.10
C VAL A 174 -3.91 -10.64 -8.20
N THR A 175 -3.15 -10.34 -7.15
CA THR A 175 -1.71 -10.60 -7.05
C THR A 175 -1.36 -12.09 -7.10
N LEU A 176 -2.27 -13.00 -6.74
CA LEU A 176 -2.03 -14.43 -6.91
C LEU A 176 -2.20 -14.87 -8.36
N SER A 177 -3.19 -14.29 -9.05
CA SER A 177 -3.63 -14.72 -10.39
C SER A 177 -2.66 -14.43 -11.54
N TRP A 178 -1.78 -13.44 -11.39
CA TRP A 178 -0.79 -13.09 -12.43
C TRP A 178 0.54 -13.83 -12.28
N ASP A 179 1.26 -14.03 -13.39
CA ASP A 179 2.63 -14.55 -13.39
C ASP A 179 3.60 -13.43 -13.81
N GLU A 180 4.41 -12.95 -12.85
CA GLU A 180 5.38 -11.88 -13.10
C GLU A 180 6.37 -12.25 -14.21
N ASN A 181 6.86 -13.48 -14.22
CA ASN A 181 7.86 -13.91 -15.20
C ASN A 181 7.25 -13.91 -16.61
N ALA A 182 6.00 -14.33 -16.75
CA ALA A 182 5.28 -14.28 -18.01
C ALA A 182 5.02 -12.83 -18.48
N VAL A 183 4.70 -11.91 -17.55
CA VAL A 183 4.46 -10.49 -17.88
C VAL A 183 5.76 -9.83 -18.35
N VAL A 184 6.86 -10.01 -17.63
CA VAL A 184 8.18 -9.46 -17.98
C VAL A 184 8.67 -10.04 -19.31
N ALA A 185 8.49 -11.35 -19.53
CA ALA A 185 8.88 -12.00 -20.79
C ALA A 185 8.11 -11.46 -22.00
N ARG A 186 6.79 -11.21 -21.87
CA ARG A 186 5.98 -10.61 -22.93
C ARG A 186 6.48 -9.21 -23.31
N ARG A 187 6.83 -8.39 -22.33
CA ARG A 187 7.43 -7.06 -22.56
C ARG A 187 8.75 -7.16 -23.30
N ALA A 188 9.64 -8.06 -22.90
CA ALA A 188 10.93 -8.26 -23.57
C ALA A 188 10.79 -8.75 -25.03
N VAL A 189 9.69 -9.43 -25.38
CA VAL A 189 9.39 -9.78 -26.78
C VAL A 189 8.84 -8.58 -27.54
N SER A 190 7.94 -7.79 -26.94
CA SER A 190 7.38 -6.58 -27.55
C SER A 190 8.47 -5.58 -27.95
N GLU A 191 9.43 -5.30 -27.08
CA GLU A 191 10.53 -4.36 -27.35
C GLU A 191 11.46 -4.81 -28.48
N ARG A 192 11.60 -6.13 -28.70
CA ARG A 192 12.41 -6.67 -29.81
C ARG A 192 11.70 -6.58 -31.16
N GLY A 193 10.38 -6.46 -31.17
CA GLY A 193 9.56 -6.33 -32.37
C GLY A 193 9.34 -4.88 -32.82
N GLU A 194 9.67 -3.89 -31.99
CA GLU A 194 9.61 -2.49 -32.37
C GLU A 194 10.81 -2.16 -33.30
N PRO A 195 10.57 -1.66 -34.53
CA PRO A 195 11.66 -1.20 -35.39
C PRO A 195 12.43 -0.10 -34.64
N GLY A 196 13.74 -0.28 -34.47
CA GLY A 196 14.59 0.76 -33.89
C GLY A 196 14.49 2.02 -34.76
N GLU A 197 13.83 3.06 -34.25
CA GLU A 197 13.90 4.38 -34.88
C GLU A 197 15.33 4.90 -34.76
N PRO A 198 15.94 5.42 -35.85
CA PRO A 198 17.23 6.07 -35.78
C PRO A 198 17.13 7.33 -34.92
N GLY A 199 18.16 7.54 -34.10
CA GLY A 199 18.25 8.62 -33.11
C GLY A 199 18.45 10.02 -33.66
#